data_AF-A0A511KBP3-F1
#
_entry.id   AF-A0A511KBP3-F1
#
_cell.length_a   1.000
_cell.length_b   1.000
_cell.length_c   1.000
_cell.angle_alpha   90.00
_cell.angle_beta   90.00
_cell.angle_gamma   90.00
#
_symmetry.space_group_name_H-M   'P 1'
#
loop_
_entity.id
_entity.type
_entity.pdbx_description
1 polymer ?
#
loop_
_entity_poly.entity_id
_entity_poly.type
_entity_poly.pdbx_seq_one_letter_code
_entity_poly.pdbx_strand_id
1 'polypeptide(L)'
;MKAVWDLLLAQFLRAGNWKLHLVCPITSFFLFPAVTFAIINVVRAANPLYKRFDRRAFVGMQVIAVLPMMVSSNVVMTGQAGGKDAATTVEVIGILFDTFLSPALLSFFMCSMTCSFGKPVASGIGGIGELYHQVIQQLGLTVFLPLTVGATLRYIWPKQVKRTRTTFRLGKVGSVRLLLVILSRFSGAVYEGAFEIVLARLSRSSYSSTSDSTW
;
A
#
# COMPACT_ATOMS: atom_id res chain seq x y z
N MET A 1 13.82 33.42 -12.29
CA MET A 1 13.80 33.43 -10.81
C MET A 1 12.50 33.99 -10.25
N LYS A 2 12.04 35.21 -10.58
CA LYS A 2 10.75 35.78 -10.12
C LYS A 2 9.54 34.85 -10.29
N ALA A 3 9.34 34.31 -11.49
CA ALA A 3 8.22 33.38 -11.76
C ALA A 3 8.22 32.09 -10.91
N VAL A 4 9.38 31.64 -10.43
CA VAL A 4 9.48 30.46 -9.54
C VAL A 4 9.11 30.85 -8.12
N TRP A 5 9.54 32.03 -7.67
CA TRP A 5 9.18 32.60 -6.38
C TRP A 5 7.69 32.95 -6.31
N ASP A 6 7.10 33.50 -7.38
CA ASP A 6 5.67 33.79 -7.46
C ASP A 6 4.81 32.52 -7.48
N LEU A 7 5.28 31.47 -8.17
CA LEU A 7 4.67 30.13 -8.11
C LEU A 7 4.77 29.54 -6.70
N LEU A 8 5.93 29.62 -6.04
CA LEU A 8 6.11 29.13 -4.67
C LEU A 8 5.26 29.89 -3.67
N LEU A 9 5.17 31.22 -3.77
CA LEU A 9 4.30 32.06 -2.95
C LEU A 9 2.82 31.74 -3.18
N ALA A 10 2.39 31.54 -4.43
CA ALA A 10 1.03 31.16 -4.75
C ALA A 10 0.66 29.75 -4.23
N GLN A 11 1.62 28.82 -4.21
CA GLN A 11 1.47 27.49 -3.60
C GLN A 11 1.37 27.60 -2.07
N PHE A 12 2.19 28.46 -1.44
CA PHE A 12 2.18 28.69 0.01
C PHE A 12 0.91 29.39 0.50
N LEU A 13 0.43 30.41 -0.22
CA LEU A 13 -0.80 31.14 0.08
C LEU A 13 -2.05 30.25 -0.08
N ARG A 14 -2.03 29.31 -1.03
CA ARG A 14 -3.11 28.32 -1.22
C ARG A 14 -3.03 27.13 -0.28
N ALA A 15 -1.84 26.81 0.25
CA ALA A 15 -1.65 25.86 1.36
C ALA A 15 -2.21 26.38 2.70
N GLY A 16 -2.75 27.61 2.74
CA GLY A 16 -3.44 28.19 3.90
C GLY A 16 -4.62 27.36 4.43
N ASN A 17 -5.17 26.43 3.65
CA ASN A 17 -6.12 25.42 4.13
C ASN A 17 -5.40 24.14 4.60
N TRP A 18 -4.45 24.29 5.53
CA TRP A 18 -3.70 23.20 6.16
C TRP A 18 -4.61 22.09 6.74
N LYS A 19 -5.80 22.46 7.21
CA LYS A 19 -6.83 21.53 7.67
C LYS A 19 -7.24 20.52 6.60
N LEU A 20 -7.39 20.93 5.34
CA LEU A 20 -7.78 20.03 4.25
C LEU A 20 -6.66 19.04 3.91
N HIS A 21 -5.42 19.55 3.87
CA HIS A 21 -4.23 18.75 3.56
C HIS A 21 -3.86 17.76 4.66
N LEU A 22 -4.27 18.01 5.90
CA LEU A 22 -4.05 17.12 7.04
C LEU A 22 -5.22 16.12 7.20
N VAL A 23 -6.46 16.57 7.02
CA VAL A 23 -7.66 15.73 7.18
C VAL A 23 -7.73 14.65 6.10
N CYS A 24 -7.48 14.96 4.82
CA CYS A 24 -7.59 13.97 3.74
C CYS A 24 -6.71 12.71 3.92
N PRO A 25 -5.39 12.84 4.14
CA PRO A 25 -4.54 11.67 4.37
C PRO A 25 -4.83 11.00 5.71
N ILE A 26 -5.07 11.75 6.81
CA ILE A 26 -5.37 11.14 8.12
C ILE A 26 -6.68 10.35 8.08
N THR A 27 -7.72 10.91 7.48
CA THR A 27 -9.01 10.21 7.35
C THR A 27 -8.85 8.97 6.49
N SER A 28 -8.17 9.03 5.34
CA SER A 28 -7.97 7.83 4.50
C SER A 28 -7.10 6.77 5.18
N PHE A 29 -6.04 7.19 5.87
CA PHE A 29 -5.13 6.30 6.58
C PHE A 29 -5.78 5.56 7.76
N PHE A 30 -6.71 6.20 8.48
CA PHE A 30 -7.42 5.52 9.58
C PHE A 30 -8.71 4.83 9.12
N LEU A 31 -9.48 5.46 8.24
CA LEU A 31 -10.80 4.99 7.83
C LEU A 31 -10.70 3.70 7.01
N PHE A 32 -9.77 3.61 6.06
CA PHE A 32 -9.68 2.44 5.18
C PHE A 32 -9.24 1.15 5.91
N PRO A 33 -8.18 1.17 6.75
CA PRO A 33 -7.85 0.04 7.63
C PRO A 33 -8.94 -0.29 8.65
N ALA A 34 -9.63 0.72 9.19
CA ALA A 34 -10.70 0.50 10.16
C ALA A 34 -11.93 -0.17 9.53
N VAL A 35 -12.34 0.26 8.34
CA VAL A 35 -13.44 -0.36 7.58
C VAL A 35 -13.08 -1.81 7.23
N THR A 36 -11.85 -2.05 6.77
CA THR A 36 -11.38 -3.40 6.45
C THR A 36 -11.37 -4.29 7.69
N PHE A 37 -10.89 -3.78 8.82
CA PHE A 37 -10.92 -4.49 10.10
C PHE A 37 -12.35 -4.79 10.56
N ALA A 38 -13.29 -3.87 10.38
CA ALA A 38 -14.70 -4.10 10.68
C ALA A 38 -15.28 -5.23 9.82
N ILE A 39 -15.02 -5.23 8.51
CA ILE A 39 -15.44 -6.29 7.59
C ILE A 39 -14.89 -7.65 8.03
N ILE A 40 -13.59 -7.74 8.37
CA ILE A 40 -12.96 -8.98 8.84
C ILE A 40 -13.65 -9.49 10.12
N ASN A 41 -13.98 -8.60 11.06
CA ASN A 41 -14.68 -8.98 12.29
C ASN A 41 -16.12 -9.44 12.05
N VAL A 42 -16.85 -8.78 11.14
CA VAL A 42 -18.22 -9.19 10.76
C VAL A 42 -18.21 -10.56 10.09
N VAL A 43 -17.29 -10.80 9.15
CA VAL A 43 -17.16 -12.10 8.47
C VAL A 43 -16.77 -13.20 9.47
N ARG A 44 -15.91 -12.90 10.45
CA ARG A 44 -15.58 -13.84 11.53
C ARG A 44 -16.79 -14.15 12.41
N ALA A 45 -17.59 -13.15 12.76
CA ALA A 45 -18.80 -13.36 13.56
C ALA A 45 -19.82 -14.23 12.82
N ALA A 46 -19.90 -14.10 11.48
CA ALA A 46 -20.77 -14.92 10.64
C ALA A 46 -20.25 -16.36 10.41
N ASN A 47 -18.94 -16.63 10.59
CA ASN A 47 -18.35 -17.95 10.34
C ASN A 47 -17.23 -18.30 11.35
N PRO A 48 -17.59 -18.63 12.61
CA PRO A 48 -16.64 -18.82 13.70
C PRO A 48 -15.70 -20.03 13.52
N LEU A 49 -16.08 -21.00 12.68
CA LEU A 49 -15.31 -22.23 12.44
C LEU A 49 -14.31 -22.13 11.28
N TYR A 50 -14.18 -20.96 10.62
CA TYR A 50 -13.27 -20.75 9.48
C TYR A 50 -13.41 -21.79 8.34
N LYS A 51 -14.58 -22.43 8.19
CA LYS A 51 -14.79 -23.50 7.20
C LYS A 51 -14.78 -23.00 5.74
N ARG A 52 -15.11 -21.72 5.51
CA ARG A 52 -15.26 -21.15 4.15
C ARG A 52 -14.20 -20.13 3.74
N PHE A 53 -13.49 -19.50 4.68
CA PHE A 53 -12.53 -18.45 4.39
C PHE A 53 -11.19 -18.73 5.07
N ASP A 54 -10.12 -18.74 4.26
CA ASP A 54 -8.77 -18.93 4.77
C ASP A 54 -8.33 -17.73 5.62
N ARG A 55 -7.76 -18.03 6.77
CA ARG A 55 -7.28 -17.04 7.73
C ARG A 55 -6.14 -16.18 7.16
N ARG A 56 -5.31 -16.75 6.29
CA ARG A 56 -4.20 -16.03 5.65
C ARG A 56 -4.68 -14.97 4.67
N ALA A 57 -5.85 -15.17 4.04
CA ALA A 57 -6.44 -14.18 3.15
C ALA A 57 -6.88 -12.92 3.91
N PHE A 58 -7.41 -13.04 5.14
CA PHE A 58 -7.76 -11.89 5.97
C PHE A 58 -6.54 -11.07 6.41
N VAL A 59 -5.42 -11.74 6.70
CA VAL A 59 -4.14 -11.06 6.97
C VAL A 59 -3.69 -10.28 5.74
N GLY A 60 -3.73 -10.90 4.56
CA GLY A 60 -3.40 -10.23 3.29
C GLY A 60 -4.30 -9.01 3.03
N MET A 61 -5.60 -9.13 3.27
CA MET A 61 -6.56 -8.03 3.12
C MET A 61 -6.24 -6.86 4.06
N GLN A 62 -5.92 -7.14 5.32
CA GLN A 62 -5.52 -6.10 6.28
C GLN A 62 -4.17 -5.47 5.91
N VAL A 63 -3.20 -6.26 5.44
CA VAL A 63 -1.88 -5.74 4.99
C VAL A 63 -2.08 -4.78 3.82
N ILE A 64 -2.90 -5.14 2.83
CA ILE A 64 -3.20 -4.28 1.68
C ILE A 64 -3.91 -3.00 2.12
N ALA A 65 -4.81 -3.09 3.12
CA ALA A 65 -5.54 -1.92 3.60
C ALA A 65 -4.64 -0.88 4.29
N VAL A 66 -3.52 -1.30 4.87
CA VAL A 66 -2.56 -0.40 5.53
C VAL A 66 -1.46 0.08 4.55
N LEU A 67 -1.49 -0.34 3.28
CA LEU A 67 -0.49 0.13 2.32
C LEU A 67 -0.66 1.63 2.05
N PRO A 68 0.45 2.40 1.99
CA PRO A 68 0.40 3.82 1.67
C PRO A 68 -0.17 4.08 0.28
N MET A 69 -0.88 5.19 0.14
CA MET A 69 -1.61 5.56 -1.06
C MET A 69 -0.68 5.92 -2.25
N MET A 70 -1.12 5.69 -3.49
CA MET A 70 -0.28 5.93 -4.68
C MET A 70 -0.22 7.40 -5.12
N VAL A 71 0.98 8.00 -5.05
CA VAL A 71 1.24 9.38 -5.49
C VAL A 71 0.86 9.65 -6.96
N SER A 72 1.16 8.70 -7.86
CA SER A 72 0.97 8.90 -9.31
C SER A 72 -0.49 8.91 -9.74
N SER A 73 -1.31 8.02 -9.15
CA SER A 73 -2.72 7.89 -9.50
C SER A 73 -3.54 9.03 -8.93
N ASN A 74 -3.27 9.43 -7.68
CA ASN A 74 -4.04 10.48 -7.01
C ASN A 74 -3.92 11.83 -7.72
N VAL A 75 -2.71 12.20 -8.17
CA VAL A 75 -2.49 13.45 -8.91
C VAL A 75 -3.23 13.44 -10.25
N VAL A 76 -3.12 12.34 -11.01
CA VAL A 76 -3.74 12.24 -12.35
C VAL A 76 -5.26 12.21 -12.26
N MET A 77 -5.82 11.43 -11.33
CA MET A 77 -7.27 11.32 -11.13
C MET A 77 -7.87 12.62 -10.63
N THR A 78 -7.19 13.33 -9.71
CA THR A 78 -7.65 14.63 -9.23
C THR A 78 -7.61 15.69 -10.32
N GLY A 79 -6.56 15.70 -11.15
CA GLY A 79 -6.49 16.58 -12.31
C GLY A 79 -7.60 16.31 -13.35
N GLN A 80 -7.94 15.04 -13.59
CA GLN A 80 -9.06 14.66 -14.47
C GLN A 80 -10.42 15.05 -13.90
N ALA A 81 -10.57 15.06 -12.58
CA ALA A 81 -11.78 15.50 -11.89
C ALA A 81 -11.94 17.04 -11.82
N GLY A 82 -11.08 17.81 -12.50
CA GLY A 82 -11.07 19.28 -12.43
C GLY A 82 -10.50 19.83 -11.11
N GLY A 83 -9.86 18.98 -10.31
CA GLY A 83 -9.16 19.35 -9.09
C GLY A 83 -7.85 20.09 -9.37
N LYS A 84 -7.32 20.76 -8.35
CA LYS A 84 -6.11 21.58 -8.49
C LYS A 84 -4.86 20.71 -8.30
N ASP A 85 -4.02 20.59 -9.34
CA ASP A 85 -2.72 19.88 -9.31
C ASP A 85 -1.78 20.33 -8.17
N ALA A 86 -1.92 21.59 -7.77
CA ALA A 86 -1.23 22.19 -6.63
C ALA A 86 -1.53 21.48 -5.29
N ALA A 87 -2.81 21.15 -5.04
CA ALA A 87 -3.24 20.53 -3.79
C ALA A 87 -2.70 19.11 -3.65
N THR A 88 -2.68 18.36 -4.76
CA THR A 88 -2.12 17.00 -4.81
C THR A 88 -0.60 16.97 -4.69
N THR A 89 0.10 18.07 -5.00
CA THR A 89 1.56 18.14 -4.82
C THR A 89 1.93 18.23 -3.34
N VAL A 90 1.15 18.96 -2.54
CA VAL A 90 1.34 19.05 -1.08
C VAL A 90 0.99 17.73 -0.39
N GLU A 91 -0.02 17.03 -0.89
CA GLU A 91 -0.46 15.72 -0.38
C GLU A 91 0.61 14.62 -0.48
N VAL A 92 1.55 14.74 -1.42
CA VAL A 92 2.69 13.82 -1.52
C VAL A 92 3.48 13.72 -0.22
N ILE A 93 3.61 14.83 0.52
CA ILE A 93 4.29 14.84 1.83
C ILE A 93 3.50 13.99 2.84
N GLY A 94 2.18 14.07 2.80
CA GLY A 94 1.28 13.23 3.61
C GLY A 94 1.46 11.74 3.30
N ILE A 95 1.53 11.37 2.02
CA ILE A 95 1.75 9.98 1.58
C ILE A 95 3.13 9.45 2.00
N LEU A 96 4.16 10.31 2.01
CA LEU A 96 5.48 9.94 2.53
C LEU A 96 5.45 9.67 4.03
N PHE A 97 4.79 10.53 4.80
CA PHE A 97 4.58 10.32 6.23
C PHE A 97 3.78 9.03 6.49
N ASP A 98 2.77 8.77 5.67
CA ASP A 98 1.94 7.57 5.71
C ASP A 98 2.75 6.29 5.53
N THR A 99 3.74 6.32 4.62
CA THR A 99 4.63 5.18 4.36
C THR A 99 5.42 4.77 5.60
N PHE A 100 5.80 5.73 6.45
CA PHE A 100 6.47 5.47 7.72
C PHE A 100 5.50 5.06 8.84
N LEU A 101 4.28 5.58 8.83
CA LEU A 101 3.27 5.28 9.86
C LEU A 101 2.58 3.93 9.63
N SER A 102 2.45 3.51 8.37
CA SER A 102 1.85 2.24 7.93
C SER A 102 2.38 1.00 8.67
N PRO A 103 3.69 0.75 8.81
CA PRO A 103 4.18 -0.41 9.55
C PRO A 103 3.82 -0.39 11.05
N ALA A 104 3.70 0.80 11.66
CA ALA A 104 3.28 0.93 13.05
C ALA A 104 1.78 0.58 13.20
N LEU A 105 0.95 1.09 12.29
CA LEU A 105 -0.48 0.81 12.26
C LEU A 105 -0.76 -0.68 11.95
N LEU A 106 0.01 -1.27 11.03
CA LEU A 106 -0.07 -2.70 10.73
C LEU A 106 0.28 -3.54 11.95
N SER A 107 1.35 -3.18 12.68
CA SER A 107 1.75 -3.87 13.91
C SER A 107 0.65 -3.78 14.98
N PHE A 108 -0.01 -2.63 15.09
CA PHE A 108 -1.15 -2.44 15.99
C PHE A 108 -2.32 -3.37 15.64
N PHE A 109 -2.74 -3.44 14.38
CA PHE A 109 -3.82 -4.34 13.94
C PHE A 109 -3.44 -5.84 14.04
N MET A 110 -2.18 -6.19 13.78
CA MET A 110 -1.68 -7.58 13.89
C MET A 110 -1.48 -8.04 15.34
N CYS A 111 -1.34 -7.11 16.30
CA CYS A 111 -1.30 -7.44 17.73
C CYS A 111 -2.70 -7.81 18.27
N SER A 112 -3.77 -7.35 17.63
CA SER A 112 -5.13 -7.71 18.00
C SER A 112 -5.40 -9.20 17.73
N MET A 113 -6.07 -9.85 18.69
CA MET A 113 -6.33 -11.30 18.78
C MET A 113 -6.97 -11.90 17.50
N THR A 114 -7.60 -11.06 16.67
CA THR A 114 -8.23 -11.44 15.40
C THR A 114 -7.22 -11.83 14.30
N CYS A 115 -6.01 -11.23 14.28
CA CYS A 115 -5.01 -11.41 13.22
C CYS A 115 -3.62 -11.87 13.71
N SER A 116 -3.51 -12.32 14.96
CA SER A 116 -2.23 -12.75 15.60
C SER A 116 -1.46 -13.84 14.82
N PHE A 117 -2.15 -14.62 13.99
CA PHE A 117 -1.61 -15.74 13.19
C PHE A 117 -0.77 -15.29 11.99
N GLY A 118 -0.89 -14.01 11.60
CA GLY A 118 -0.10 -13.39 10.55
C GLY A 118 1.02 -12.50 11.06
N LYS A 119 1.33 -12.56 12.36
CA LYS A 119 2.44 -11.76 12.93
C LYS A 119 3.71 -12.06 12.13
N PRO A 120 4.27 -11.05 11.44
CA PRO A 120 5.51 -11.26 10.72
C PRO A 120 6.58 -11.52 11.79
N VAL A 121 7.18 -12.70 11.75
CA VAL A 121 8.26 -13.09 12.65
C VAL A 121 9.53 -12.51 12.04
N ALA A 122 10.16 -11.55 12.72
CA ALA A 122 11.48 -11.08 12.30
C ALA A 122 12.43 -12.27 12.22
N SER A 123 13.31 -12.29 11.22
CA SER A 123 14.31 -13.36 11.04
C SER A 123 15.37 -13.42 12.16
N GLY A 124 15.14 -12.77 13.32
CA GLY A 124 16.05 -12.67 14.45
C GLY A 124 15.33 -12.64 15.80
N ILE A 125 16.13 -12.69 16.88
CA ILE A 125 15.70 -12.83 18.29
C ILE A 125 14.91 -11.59 18.79
N GLY A 126 14.91 -10.47 18.04
CA GLY A 126 14.44 -9.15 18.45
C GLY A 126 12.93 -8.84 18.32
N GLY A 127 12.07 -9.83 18.03
CA GLY A 127 10.62 -9.64 18.04
C GLY A 127 10.10 -8.57 17.05
N ILE A 128 9.03 -7.86 17.43
CA ILE A 128 8.29 -6.91 16.57
C ILE A 128 9.10 -5.63 16.28
N GLY A 129 10.00 -5.24 17.20
CA GLY A 129 10.82 -4.03 17.07
C GLY A 129 11.88 -4.13 15.97
N GLU A 130 12.52 -5.31 15.84
CA GLU A 130 13.49 -5.56 14.77
C GLU A 130 12.83 -5.59 13.38
N LEU A 131 11.61 -6.14 13.30
CA LEU A 131 10.84 -6.12 12.06
C LEU A 131 10.50 -4.69 11.63
N TYR A 132 10.06 -3.86 12.58
CA TYR A 132 9.77 -2.45 12.35
C TYR A 132 11.00 -1.69 11.88
N HIS A 133 12.17 -1.97 12.49
CA HIS A 133 13.44 -1.37 12.11
C HIS A 133 13.84 -1.73 10.68
N GLN A 134 13.76 -3.02 10.31
CA GLN A 134 14.08 -3.48 8.95
C GLN A 134 13.13 -2.87 7.90
N VAL A 135 11.83 -2.84 8.20
CA VAL A 135 10.83 -2.27 7.28
C VAL A 135 11.04 -0.78 7.10
N ILE A 136 11.31 -0.03 8.17
CA ILE A 136 11.61 1.41 8.08
C ILE A 136 12.90 1.67 7.31
N GLN A 137 13.95 0.89 7.56
CA GLN A 137 15.20 1.05 6.82
C GLN A 137 15.02 0.74 5.34
N GLN A 138 14.30 -0.35 5.03
CA GLN A 138 14.06 -0.77 3.66
C GLN A 138 13.15 0.21 2.92
N LEU A 139 12.01 0.58 3.49
CA LEU A 139 11.07 1.54 2.89
C LEU A 139 11.70 2.94 2.81
N GLY A 140 12.38 3.35 3.88
CA GLY A 140 13.11 4.61 3.93
C GLY A 140 14.13 4.71 2.80
N LEU A 141 15.01 3.72 2.64
CA LEU A 141 16.00 3.72 1.56
C LEU A 141 15.34 3.61 0.18
N THR A 142 14.38 2.71 -0.01
CA THR A 142 13.77 2.47 -1.33
C THR A 142 12.87 3.60 -1.81
N VAL A 143 12.31 4.41 -0.91
CA VAL A 143 11.47 5.57 -1.29
C VAL A 143 12.27 6.86 -1.31
N PHE A 144 13.10 7.09 -0.29
CA PHE A 144 13.87 8.34 -0.17
C PHE A 144 14.97 8.44 -1.23
N LEU A 145 15.66 7.34 -1.55
CA LEU A 145 16.73 7.33 -2.55
C LEU A 145 16.24 7.74 -3.95
N PRO A 146 15.20 7.13 -4.55
CA PRO A 146 14.73 7.56 -5.87
C PRO A 146 14.12 8.97 -5.87
N LEU A 147 13.51 9.42 -4.76
CA LEU A 147 13.00 10.78 -4.65
C LEU A 147 14.11 11.82 -4.62
N THR A 148 15.13 11.61 -3.79
CA THR A 148 16.29 12.51 -3.68
C THR A 148 17.11 12.54 -4.96
N VAL A 149 17.35 11.38 -5.58
CA VAL A 149 18.03 11.28 -6.88
C VAL A 149 17.19 11.98 -7.96
N GLY A 150 15.88 11.73 -8.00
CA GLY A 150 14.97 12.35 -8.97
C GLY A 150 14.88 13.87 -8.83
N ALA A 151 14.83 14.38 -7.60
CA ALA A 151 14.81 15.82 -7.32
C ALA A 151 16.15 16.48 -7.68
N THR A 152 17.27 15.88 -7.29
CA THR A 152 18.63 16.36 -7.59
C THR A 152 18.86 16.41 -9.10
N LEU A 153 18.50 15.35 -9.82
CA LEU A 153 18.67 15.30 -11.28
C LEU A 153 17.81 16.35 -12.00
N ARG A 154 16.59 16.60 -11.50
CA ARG A 154 15.70 17.65 -12.03
C ARG A 154 16.21 19.06 -11.74
N TYR A 155 16.88 19.26 -10.59
CA TYR A 155 17.49 20.53 -10.22
C TYR A 155 18.69 20.86 -11.11
N ILE A 156 19.59 19.89 -11.33
CA ILE A 156 20.82 20.11 -12.10
C ILE A 156 20.54 20.17 -13.62
N TRP A 157 19.65 19.33 -14.16
CA TRP A 157 19.38 19.25 -15.60
C TRP A 157 17.89 19.24 -15.99
N PRO A 158 17.16 20.36 -15.81
CA PRO A 158 15.72 20.41 -16.08
C PRO A 158 15.35 20.18 -17.55
N LYS A 159 16.18 20.63 -18.51
CA LYS A 159 15.94 20.48 -19.96
C LYS A 159 16.14 19.03 -20.41
N GLN A 160 17.21 18.38 -19.97
CA GLN A 160 17.52 16.98 -20.32
C GLN A 160 16.52 16.03 -19.67
N VAL A 161 16.14 16.25 -18.40
CA VAL A 161 15.10 15.44 -17.75
C VAL A 161 13.75 15.54 -18.47
N LYS A 162 13.37 16.74 -18.93
CA LYS A 162 12.15 16.92 -19.72
C LYS A 162 12.23 16.18 -21.06
N ARG A 163 13.37 16.28 -21.76
CA ARG A 163 13.62 15.58 -23.03
C ARG A 163 13.62 14.06 -22.86
N THR A 164 14.30 13.53 -21.85
CA THR A 164 14.33 12.10 -21.54
C THR A 164 12.95 11.58 -21.15
N ARG A 165 12.17 12.33 -20.36
CA ARG A 165 10.79 11.95 -19.99
C ARG A 165 9.88 11.84 -21.21
N THR A 166 9.99 12.76 -22.17
CA THR A 166 9.19 12.73 -23.40
C THR A 166 9.67 11.68 -24.40
N THR A 167 10.99 11.52 -24.56
CA THR A 167 11.59 10.57 -25.51
C THR A 167 11.42 9.12 -25.05
N PHE A 168 11.71 8.81 -23.77
CA PHE A 168 11.56 7.44 -23.25
C PHE A 168 10.15 7.08 -22.81
N ARG A 169 9.19 8.02 -22.87
CA ARG A 169 7.83 7.86 -22.33
C ARG A 169 7.86 7.15 -20.97
N LEU A 170 8.63 7.70 -20.02
CA LEU A 170 8.91 7.07 -18.73
C LEU A 170 7.65 6.62 -17.96
N GLY A 171 6.49 7.25 -18.21
CA GLY A 171 5.20 6.77 -17.71
C GLY A 171 4.83 5.37 -18.19
N LYS A 172 5.03 5.06 -19.48
CA LYS A 172 4.76 3.72 -20.04
C LYS A 172 5.74 2.68 -19.52
N VAL A 173 7.02 3.04 -19.38
CA VAL A 173 8.04 2.13 -18.80
C VAL A 173 7.71 1.81 -17.35
N GLY A 174 7.25 2.80 -16.56
CA GLY A 174 6.77 2.59 -15.20
C GLY A 174 5.60 1.61 -15.13
N SER A 175 4.60 1.78 -15.99
CA SER A 175 3.44 0.87 -16.08
C SER A 175 3.85 -0.56 -16.46
N VAL A 176 4.77 -0.73 -17.42
CA VAL A 176 5.28 -2.07 -17.81
C VAL A 176 6.02 -2.73 -16.66
N ARG A 177 6.86 -1.98 -15.92
CA ARG A 177 7.56 -2.51 -14.74
C ARG A 177 6.59 -2.91 -13.63
N LEU A 178 5.55 -2.12 -13.39
CA LEU A 178 4.51 -2.47 -12.42
C LEU A 178 3.78 -3.75 -12.83
N LEU A 179 3.45 -3.89 -14.12
CA LEU A 179 2.83 -5.11 -14.67
C LEU A 179 3.72 -6.33 -14.49
N LEU A 180 5.03 -6.20 -14.75
CA LEU A 180 6.00 -7.28 -14.54
C LEU A 180 6.09 -7.70 -13.06
N VAL A 181 6.03 -6.76 -12.12
CA VAL A 181 5.99 -7.07 -10.69
C VAL A 181 4.73 -7.86 -10.33
N ILE A 182 3.56 -7.45 -10.83
CA ILE A 182 2.31 -8.16 -10.61
C ILE A 182 2.39 -9.58 -11.18
N LEU A 183 2.87 -9.71 -12.42
CA LEU A 183 3.06 -11.01 -13.07
C LEU A 183 4.03 -11.90 -12.27
N SER A 184 5.13 -11.36 -11.77
CA SER A 184 6.07 -12.09 -10.93
C SER A 184 5.44 -12.59 -9.62
N ARG A 185 4.60 -11.77 -8.97
CA ARG A 185 3.86 -12.19 -7.77
C ARG A 185 2.85 -13.29 -8.06
N PHE A 186 2.12 -13.17 -9.18
CA PHE A 186 1.18 -14.19 -9.62
C PHE A 186 1.88 -15.51 -9.95
N SER A 187 2.95 -15.48 -10.75
CA SER A 187 3.72 -16.68 -11.10
C SER A 187 4.36 -17.34 -9.87
N GLY A 188 4.82 -16.56 -8.90
CA GLY A 188 5.31 -17.10 -7.62
C GLY A 188 4.24 -17.87 -6.86
N ALA A 189 3.03 -17.34 -6.76
CA ALA A 189 1.91 -18.03 -6.10
C ALA A 189 1.50 -19.33 -6.84
N VAL A 190 1.61 -19.35 -8.17
CA VAL A 190 1.39 -20.57 -8.97
C VAL A 190 2.47 -21.61 -8.68
N TYR A 191 3.74 -21.19 -8.63
CA TYR A 191 4.88 -22.08 -8.35
C TYR A 191 4.82 -22.70 -6.95
N GLU A 192 4.36 -21.93 -5.94
CA GLU A 192 4.12 -22.42 -4.57
C GLU A 192 2.93 -23.40 -4.47
N GLY A 193 2.30 -23.76 -5.58
CA GLY A 193 1.25 -24.76 -5.62
C GLY A 193 -0.06 -24.28 -5.00
N ALA A 194 -0.34 -22.97 -5.01
CA ALA A 194 -1.56 -22.41 -4.42
C ALA A 194 -2.83 -23.09 -4.97
N PHE A 195 -2.84 -23.46 -6.24
CA PHE A 195 -3.96 -24.17 -6.87
C PHE A 195 -4.09 -25.63 -6.41
N GLU A 196 -2.98 -26.34 -6.20
CA GLU A 196 -2.98 -27.71 -5.68
C GLU A 196 -3.49 -27.78 -4.25
N ILE A 197 -3.12 -26.79 -3.41
CA ILE A 197 -3.59 -26.70 -2.02
C ILE A 197 -5.11 -26.46 -1.98
N VAL A 198 -5.64 -25.61 -2.87
CA VAL A 198 -7.09 -25.35 -2.94
C VAL A 198 -7.84 -26.57 -3.45
N LEU A 199 -7.36 -27.22 -4.51
CA LEU A 199 -7.96 -28.45 -5.05
C LEU A 199 -7.97 -29.59 -4.03
N ALA A 200 -6.87 -29.78 -3.31
CA ALA A 200 -6.78 -30.77 -2.23
C ALA A 200 -7.71 -30.46 -1.05
N ARG A 201 -8.03 -29.18 -0.79
CA ARG A 201 -8.99 -28.77 0.24
C ARG A 201 -10.43 -29.01 -0.19
N LEU A 202 -10.75 -28.77 -1.46
CA LEU A 202 -12.08 -29.03 -2.02
C LEU A 202 -12.38 -30.52 -2.08
N SER A 203 -11.43 -31.37 -2.47
CA SER A 203 -11.64 -32.83 -2.47
C SER A 203 -11.87 -33.37 -1.06
N ARG A 204 -11.17 -32.83 -0.05
CA ARG A 204 -11.34 -33.20 1.36
C ARG A 204 -12.65 -32.70 1.95
N SER A 205 -13.15 -31.54 1.51
CA SER A 205 -14.47 -31.00 1.91
C SER A 205 -15.64 -31.76 1.28
N SER A 206 -15.49 -32.29 0.07
CA SER A 206 -16.47 -33.20 -0.52
C SER A 206 -16.55 -34.52 0.26
N TYR A 207 -15.42 -35.08 0.68
CA TYR A 207 -15.40 -36.29 1.52
C TYR A 207 -16.04 -36.11 2.90
N SER A 208 -15.86 -34.96 3.56
CA SER A 208 -16.49 -34.70 4.86
C SER A 208 -18.01 -34.44 4.77
N SER A 209 -18.52 -34.11 3.59
CA SER A 209 -19.97 -33.89 3.40
C SER A 209 -20.72 -35.21 3.20
N THR A 210 -20.04 -36.28 2.75
CA THR A 210 -20.62 -37.62 2.57
C THR A 210 -20.59 -38.47 3.85
N SER A 211 -19.70 -38.17 4.81
CA SER A 211 -19.64 -38.87 6.10
C SER A 211 -20.67 -38.38 7.13
N ASP A 212 -21.17 -37.15 6.99
CA ASP A 212 -22.21 -36.57 7.87
C ASP A 212 -23.65 -36.96 7.45
N SER A 213 -23.82 -37.68 6.33
CA SER A 213 -25.12 -38.17 5.82
C SER A 213 -25.42 -39.63 6.15
N THR A 214 -24.58 -40.28 6.95
CA THR A 214 -24.82 -41.62 7.49
C THR A 214 -24.71 -41.56 9.01
N TRP A 215 -25.87 -41.38 9.65
CA TRP A 215 -26.37 -41.84 10.95
C TRP A 215 -27.35 -40.82 11.53
#